data_AF-A0A2S9FX30-F1
#
_entry.id   AF-A0A2S9FX30-F1
#
_cell.length_a   1.000
_cell.length_b   1.000
_cell.length_c   1.000
_cell.angle_alpha   90.00
_cell.angle_beta   90.00
_cell.angle_gamma   90.00
#
_symmetry.space_group_name_H-M   'P 1'
#
loop_
_entity.id
_entity.type
_entity.pdbx_description
1 polymer ?
#
loop_
_entity_poly.entity_id
_entity_poly.type
_entity_poly.pdbx_seq_one_letter_code
_entity_poly.pdbx_strand_id
1 'polypeptide(L)'
;AKTLSYAVNMAALRHAERQGAGDVIFVSTDGHILEGPRSTVVTATSSPDGRTCLLTPPPWYPILRGTTQQALFEVARNKGFDCDY
;
A
#
# COMPACT_ATOMS: atom_id res chain seq x y z
N ALA A 1 9.97 10.24 3.25
CA ALA A 1 10.11 10.44 4.72
C ALA A 1 8.75 10.83 5.30
N LYS A 2 8.45 10.47 6.55
CA LYS A 2 7.19 10.85 7.22
C LYS A 2 7.33 12.23 7.85
N THR A 3 6.98 13.27 7.11
CA THR A 3 7.13 14.68 7.53
C THR A 3 5.80 15.26 8.02
N LEU A 4 5.86 16.44 8.66
CA LEU A 4 4.67 17.22 9.02
C LEU A 4 4.06 17.98 7.83
N SER A 5 4.76 18.06 6.69
CA SER A 5 4.28 18.69 5.46
C SER A 5 3.25 17.79 4.77
N TYR A 6 2.02 17.77 5.28
CA TYR A 6 0.97 16.80 4.90
C TYR A 6 -0.18 17.39 4.07
N ALA A 7 -0.05 18.64 3.61
CA ALA A 7 -1.14 19.36 2.96
C ALA A 7 -1.69 18.64 1.71
N VAL A 8 -0.81 18.08 0.87
CA VAL A 8 -1.20 17.35 -0.36
C VAL A 8 -1.94 16.04 -0.03
N ASN A 9 -1.47 15.28 0.96
CA ASN A 9 -2.16 14.07 1.43
C ASN A 9 -3.59 14.38 1.89
N MET A 10 -3.77 15.46 2.64
CA MET A 10 -5.10 15.90 3.08
C MET A 10 -5.95 16.45 1.93
N ALA A 11 -5.34 17.08 0.92
CA ALA A 11 -6.05 17.54 -0.26
C ALA A 11 -6.59 16.37 -1.10
N ALA A 12 -5.80 15.29 -1.22
CA ALA A 12 -6.20 14.07 -1.91
C ALA A 12 -7.43 13.41 -1.24
N LEU A 13 -7.42 13.31 0.10
CA LEU A 13 -8.57 12.81 0.86
C LEU A 13 -9.84 13.65 0.65
N ARG A 14 -9.73 14.99 0.74
CA ARG A 14 -10.88 15.88 0.46
C ARG A 14 -11.39 15.72 -0.97
N HIS A 15 -10.49 15.49 -1.93
CA HIS A 15 -10.90 15.23 -3.31
C HIS A 15 -11.67 13.91 -3.42
N ALA A 16 -11.17 12.83 -2.82
CA ALA A 16 -11.86 11.54 -2.75
C ALA A 16 -13.26 11.67 -2.15
N GLU A 17 -13.39 12.39 -1.03
CA GLU A 17 -14.67 12.61 -0.36
C GLU A 17 -15.69 13.30 -1.27
N ARG A 18 -15.27 14.30 -2.06
CA ARG A 18 -16.14 14.94 -3.08
C ARG A 18 -16.58 13.99 -4.19
N GLN A 19 -15.85 12.90 -4.42
CA GLN A 19 -16.20 11.84 -5.36
C GLN A 19 -16.96 10.67 -4.70
N GLY A 20 -17.31 10.78 -3.41
CA GLY A 20 -17.98 9.71 -2.67
C GLY A 20 -17.07 8.56 -2.22
N ALA A 21 -15.74 8.76 -2.25
CA ALA A 21 -14.75 7.78 -1.81
C ALA A 21 -14.19 8.12 -0.42
N GLY A 22 -13.86 7.09 0.37
CA GLY A 22 -13.37 7.25 1.75
C GLY A 22 -11.84 7.36 1.90
N ASP A 23 -11.07 7.00 0.87
CA ASP A 23 -9.61 7.10 0.86
C ASP A 23 -9.10 7.09 -0.60
N VAL A 24 -7.78 7.17 -0.79
CA VAL A 24 -7.15 7.11 -2.14
C VAL A 24 -5.97 6.15 -2.17
N ILE A 25 -5.64 5.69 -3.38
CA ILE A 25 -4.38 5.03 -3.70
C ILE A 25 -3.67 5.91 -4.71
N PHE A 26 -2.44 6.33 -4.41
CA PHE A 26 -1.61 7.05 -5.37
C PHE A 26 -1.04 6.12 -6.43
N VAL A 27 -0.97 6.63 -7.65
CA VAL A 27 -0.36 5.98 -8.81
C VAL A 27 0.70 6.91 -9.35
N SER A 28 1.88 6.38 -9.67
CA SER A 28 2.96 7.13 -10.28
C SER A 28 2.64 7.49 -11.74
N THR A 29 3.40 8.43 -12.31
CA THR A 29 3.19 8.88 -13.70
C THR A 29 3.46 7.79 -14.74
N ASP A 30 4.25 6.79 -14.39
CA ASP A 30 4.54 5.59 -15.18
C ASP A 30 3.59 4.41 -14.89
N GLY A 31 2.53 4.63 -14.10
CA GLY A 31 1.42 3.68 -13.94
C GLY A 31 1.58 2.66 -12.82
N HIS A 32 2.54 2.83 -11.91
CA HIS A 32 2.76 1.92 -10.78
C HIS A 32 1.96 2.36 -9.54
N ILE A 33 1.45 1.39 -8.78
CA ILE A 33 0.82 1.66 -7.49
C ILE A 33 1.90 2.12 -6.50
N LEU A 34 1.59 3.18 -5.74
CA LEU A 34 2.46 3.73 -4.69
C LEU A 34 1.90 3.40 -3.29
N GLU A 35 1.33 4.38 -2.61
CA GLU A 35 0.77 4.23 -1.26
C GLU A 35 -0.53 5.02 -1.13
N GLY A 36 -1.24 4.83 -0.01
CA GLY A 36 -2.32 5.73 0.36
C GLY A 36 -1.76 6.99 1.04
N PRO A 37 -2.58 8.05 1.19
CA PRO A 37 -2.15 9.29 1.80
C PRO A 37 -1.88 9.13 3.29
N ARG A 38 -2.26 8.00 3.91
CA ARG A 38 -2.08 7.68 5.33
C ARG A 38 -1.96 6.17 5.60
N SER A 39 -1.67 5.37 4.57
CA SER A 39 -1.72 3.90 4.63
C SER A 39 -0.79 3.26 3.61
N THR A 40 -0.44 2.00 3.84
CA THR A 40 0.28 1.15 2.87
C THR A 40 -0.74 0.28 2.12
N VAL A 41 -0.52 0.04 0.83
CA VAL A 41 -1.36 -0.85 0.01
C VAL A 41 -0.84 -2.27 0.11
N VAL A 42 -1.75 -3.23 0.36
CA VAL A 42 -1.47 -4.66 0.28
C VAL A 42 -2.54 -5.32 -0.59
N THR A 43 -2.13 -6.17 -1.52
CA THR A 43 -3.02 -6.91 -2.43
C THR A 43 -2.86 -8.41 -2.22
N ALA A 44 -3.96 -9.17 -2.26
CA ALA A 44 -3.93 -10.62 -2.28
C ALA A 44 -4.09 -11.11 -3.72
N THR A 45 -3.19 -11.97 -4.17
CA THR A 45 -3.22 -12.62 -5.50
C THR A 45 -2.96 -14.12 -5.38
N SER A 46 -3.13 -14.85 -6.48
CA SER A 46 -2.72 -16.25 -6.57
C SER A 46 -1.25 -16.34 -7.00
N SER A 47 -0.45 -17.11 -6.28
CA SER A 47 0.90 -17.51 -6.70
C SER A 47 0.84 -18.55 -7.83
N PRO A 48 1.95 -18.80 -8.55
CA PRO A 48 2.00 -19.80 -9.63
C PRO A 48 1.61 -21.22 -9.21
N ASP A 49 1.78 -21.56 -7.93
CA ASP A 49 1.41 -22.84 -7.34
C ASP A 49 0.00 -22.85 -6.72
N GLY A 50 -0.80 -21.81 -6.97
CA GLY A 50 -2.21 -21.72 -6.57
C GLY A 50 -2.45 -21.30 -5.12
N ARG A 51 -1.40 -20.96 -4.35
CA ARG A 51 -1.54 -20.43 -2.99
C ARG A 51 -1.87 -18.93 -3.01
N THR A 52 -2.32 -18.39 -1.88
CA THR A 52 -2.51 -16.94 -1.74
C THR A 52 -1.17 -16.28 -1.45
N CYS A 53 -0.82 -15.28 -2.26
CA CYS A 53 0.33 -14.42 -2.10
C CYS A 53 -0.11 -13.00 -1.74
N LEU A 54 0.48 -12.42 -0.69
CA LEU A 54 0.29 -11.03 -0.32
C LEU A 54 1.41 -10.19 -0.92
N LEU A 55 1.05 -9.15 -1.67
CA LEU A 55 1.99 -8.23 -2.31
C LEU A 55 1.83 -6.81 -1.76
N THR A 56 2.92 -6.06 -1.69
CA THR A 56 2.94 -4.62 -1.37
C THR A 56 3.87 -3.92 -2.37
N PRO A 57 3.61 -2.67 -2.77
CA PRO A 57 4.50 -1.99 -3.71
C PRO A 57 5.99 -2.00 -3.26
N PRO A 58 6.95 -2.11 -4.20
CA PRO A 58 8.37 -2.27 -3.87
C PRO A 58 8.90 -1.18 -2.93
N PRO A 59 9.68 -1.54 -1.89
CA PRO A 59 10.05 -0.60 -0.83
C PRO A 59 11.14 0.40 -1.25
N TRP A 60 11.64 0.31 -2.49
CA TRP A 60 12.51 1.30 -3.13
C TRP A 60 11.74 2.35 -3.94
N TYR A 61 10.42 2.22 -4.07
CA TYR A 61 9.58 3.31 -4.56
C TYR A 61 9.57 4.49 -3.57
N PRO A 62 9.20 5.70 -4.03
CA PRO A 62 9.17 6.89 -3.19
C PRO A 62 7.96 6.90 -2.24
N ILE A 63 7.86 5.89 -1.37
CA ILE A 63 6.76 5.64 -0.43
C ILE A 63 7.25 5.47 1.01
N LEU A 64 6.34 5.46 1.99
CA LEU A 64 6.66 5.10 3.37
C LEU A 64 6.67 3.57 3.56
N ARG A 65 7.71 3.08 4.23
CA ARG A 65 7.79 1.68 4.69
C ARG A 65 6.85 1.49 5.88
N GLY A 66 5.73 0.82 5.66
CA GLY A 66 4.68 0.61 6.67
C GLY A 66 5.07 -0.43 7.72
N THR A 67 5.19 -0.04 8.99
CA THR A 67 5.44 -0.96 10.10
C THR A 67 4.31 -1.98 10.26
N THR A 68 3.05 -1.56 10.05
CA THR A 68 1.88 -2.46 10.07
C THR A 68 1.92 -3.49 8.95
N GLN A 69 2.34 -3.09 7.74
CA GLN A 69 2.51 -4.02 6.62
C GLN A 69 3.62 -5.03 6.90
N GLN A 70 4.74 -4.60 7.49
CA GLN A 70 5.82 -5.51 7.88
C GLN A 70 5.37 -6.54 8.92
N ALA A 71 4.66 -6.10 9.96
CA ALA A 71 4.09 -7.00 10.97
C ALA A 71 3.04 -7.95 10.37
N LEU A 72 2.21 -7.47 9.44
CA LEU A 72 1.27 -8.31 8.70
C LEU A 72 2.01 -9.43 7.94
N PHE A 73 3.09 -9.10 7.23
CA PHE A 73 3.85 -10.06 6.45
C PHE A 73 4.56 -11.10 7.33
N GLU A 74 5.04 -10.71 8.51
CA GLU A 74 5.57 -11.67 9.49
C GLU A 74 4.52 -12.70 9.90
N VAL A 75 3.33 -12.23 10.30
CA VAL A 75 2.23 -13.12 10.70
C VAL A 75 1.73 -13.97 9.53
N ALA A 76 1.65 -13.41 8.33
CA ALA A 76 1.17 -14.10 7.14
C ALA A 76 2.13 -15.23 6.71
N ARG A 77 3.44 -14.98 6.70
CA ARG A 77 4.44 -16.02 6.41
C ARG A 77 4.36 -17.17 7.41
N ASN A 78 4.17 -16.87 8.71
CA ASN A 78 3.99 -17.89 9.74
C ASN A 78 2.70 -18.72 9.57
N LYS A 79 1.73 -18.23 8.77
CA LYS A 79 0.51 -18.95 8.40
C LYS A 79 0.59 -19.63 7.03
N GLY A 80 1.76 -19.63 6.38
CA GLY A 80 1.98 -20.29 5.10
C GLY A 80 1.59 -19.47 3.87
N PHE A 81 1.31 -18.17 4.02
CA PHE A 81 1.12 -17.27 2.89
C PHE A 81 2.48 -16.87 2.30
N ASP A 82 2.55 -16.83 0.98
CA ASP A 82 3.67 -16.17 0.31
C ASP A 82 3.53 -14.66 0.47
N CYS A 83 4.63 -13.94 0.61
CA CYS A 83 4.63 -12.50 0.83
C CYS A 83 5.81 -11.86 0.10
N ASP A 84 5.52 -11.01 -0.88
CA ASP A 84 6.52 -10.36 -1.74
C ASP A 84 6.09 -8.92 -2.10
N TYR A 85 6.72 -8.30 -3.09
CA TYR A 85 6.37 -6.97 -3.60
C TYR A 85 5.90 -6.95 -5.06
#